data_AF-A0A2R7S743-F1
#
_entry.id   AF-A0A2R7S743-F1
#
_cell.length_a   1.000
_cell.length_b   1.000
_cell.length_c   1.000
_cell.angle_alpha   90.00
_cell.angle_beta   90.00
_cell.angle_gamma   90.00
#
_symmetry.space_group_name_H-M   'P 1'
#
loop_
_entity.id
_entity.type
_entity.pdbx_description
1 polymer ?
#
loop_
_entity_poly.entity_id
_entity_poly.type
_entity_poly.pdbx_seq_one_letter_code
_entity_poly.pdbx_strand_id
1 'polypeptide(L)'
;MRVARSLQKGQQTRAAILEAALGLASHMGLEGLSIGALADVTQMSKSGVFAHFGSREELQIAVVTEYHAKFEEEVFFTAIREPRGLPRLRAMFERWVRRVSVEVDSGCIYI
;
A
#
# COMPACT_ATOMS: atom_id res chain seq x y z
N MET A 1 17.68 21.04 -16.41
CA MET A 1 16.22 21.20 -16.18
C MET A 1 15.35 20.04 -16.69
N ARG A 2 15.58 19.48 -17.90
CA ARG A 2 14.77 18.37 -18.47
C ARG A 2 14.76 17.07 -17.66
N VAL A 3 15.92 16.65 -17.13
CA VAL A 3 16.08 15.39 -16.37
C VAL A 3 15.32 15.42 -15.03
N ALA A 4 15.33 16.54 -14.32
CA ALA A 4 14.58 16.68 -13.07
C ALA A 4 13.06 16.54 -13.27
N ARG A 5 12.54 17.08 -14.39
CA ARG A 5 11.12 16.99 -14.74
C ARG A 5 10.71 15.58 -15.15
N SER A 6 11.56 14.83 -15.85
CA SER A 6 11.29 13.43 -16.18
C SER A 6 11.34 12.52 -14.95
N LEU A 7 12.27 12.75 -14.02
CA LEU A 7 12.34 12.04 -12.74
C LEU A 7 11.07 12.30 -11.91
N GLN A 8 10.63 13.55 -11.80
CA GLN A 8 9.40 13.90 -11.08
C GLN A 8 8.16 13.24 -11.69
N LYS A 9 8.05 13.22 -13.03
CA LYS A 9 6.97 12.49 -13.72
C LYS A 9 7.04 10.98 -13.44
N GLY A 10 8.22 10.39 -13.49
CA GLY A 10 8.42 8.97 -13.18
C GLY A 10 8.03 8.60 -11.75
N GLN A 11 8.32 9.46 -10.78
CA GLN A 11 7.90 9.29 -9.38
C GLN A 11 6.38 9.40 -9.21
N GLN A 12 5.74 10.37 -9.89
CA GLN A 12 4.28 10.51 -9.88
C GLN A 12 3.59 9.27 -10.49
N THR A 13 4.08 8.78 -11.63
CA THR A 13 3.56 7.55 -12.24
C THR A 13 3.76 6.35 -11.33
N ARG A 14 4.94 6.19 -10.72
CA ARG A 14 5.20 5.10 -9.77
C ARG A 14 4.24 5.13 -8.58
N ALA A 15 4.00 6.31 -8.00
CA ALA A 15 3.07 6.48 -6.89
C ALA A 15 1.62 6.11 -7.29
N ALA A 16 1.18 6.53 -8.48
CA ALA A 16 -0.15 6.18 -8.98
C ALA A 16 -0.32 4.66 -9.18
N ILE A 17 0.70 3.98 -9.71
CA ILE A 17 0.68 2.51 -9.84
C ILE A 17 0.63 1.85 -8.46
N LEU A 18 1.40 2.35 -7.50
CA LEU A 18 1.44 1.80 -6.14
C LEU A 18 0.08 1.93 -5.43
N GLU A 19 -0.61 3.06 -5.60
CA GLU A 19 -1.94 3.25 -5.04
C GLU A 19 -2.96 2.30 -5.66
N ALA A 20 -2.92 2.10 -6.98
CA ALA A 20 -3.75 1.09 -7.64
C ALA A 20 -3.44 -0.33 -7.14
N ALA A 21 -2.16 -0.62 -6.88
CA ALA A 21 -1.70 -1.90 -6.36
C ALA A 21 -2.18 -2.17 -4.93
N LEU A 22 -2.21 -1.17 -4.07
CA LEU A 22 -2.83 -1.27 -2.75
C LEU A 22 -4.32 -1.59 -2.86
N GLY A 23 -5.06 -0.86 -3.69
CA GLY A 23 -6.49 -1.12 -3.88
C GLY A 23 -6.78 -2.53 -4.39
N LEU A 24 -6.02 -2.99 -5.39
CA LEU A 24 -6.10 -4.37 -5.88
C LEU A 24 -5.78 -5.38 -4.77
N ALA A 25 -4.64 -5.23 -4.09
CA ALA A 25 -4.21 -6.17 -3.06
C ALA A 25 -5.20 -6.24 -1.89
N SER A 26 -5.85 -5.12 -1.52
CA SER A 26 -6.91 -5.10 -0.52
C SER A 26 -8.18 -5.86 -0.93
N HIS A 27 -8.39 -6.16 -2.21
CA HIS A 27 -9.58 -6.90 -2.66
C HIS A 27 -9.31 -8.37 -2.99
N MET A 28 -8.15 -8.67 -3.56
CA MET A 28 -7.79 -10.02 -4.04
C MET A 28 -6.61 -10.65 -3.29
N GLY A 29 -6.11 -10.00 -2.24
CA GLY A 29 -4.90 -10.41 -1.54
C GLY A 29 -3.63 -10.16 -2.35
N LEU A 30 -2.48 -10.38 -1.71
CA LEU A 30 -1.18 -10.14 -2.31
C LEU A 30 -0.85 -11.15 -3.42
N GLU A 31 -1.38 -12.37 -3.34
CA GLU A 31 -1.19 -13.40 -4.36
C GLU A 31 -1.90 -13.05 -5.68
N GLY A 32 -3.03 -12.32 -5.64
CA GLY A 32 -3.68 -11.83 -6.85
C GLY A 32 -2.88 -10.76 -7.59
N LEU A 33 -1.91 -10.12 -6.91
CA LEU A 33 -1.16 -9.00 -7.46
C LEU A 33 -0.13 -9.45 -8.49
N SER A 34 -0.24 -8.91 -9.70
CA SER A 34 0.69 -9.14 -10.81
C SER A 34 0.89 -7.88 -11.67
N ILE A 35 2.01 -7.84 -12.41
CA ILE A 35 2.30 -6.77 -13.38
C ILE A 35 1.20 -6.66 -14.44
N GLY A 36 0.62 -7.80 -14.85
CA GLY A 36 -0.47 -7.84 -15.82
C GLY A 36 -1.76 -7.21 -15.29
N ALA A 37 -2.21 -7.64 -14.11
CA ALA A 37 -3.42 -7.10 -13.49
C ALA A 37 -3.30 -5.59 -13.25
N LEU A 38 -2.11 -5.11 -12.85
CA LEU A 38 -1.89 -3.67 -12.72
C LEU A 38 -1.85 -2.92 -14.03
N ALA A 39 -1.24 -3.49 -15.08
CA ALA A 39 -1.24 -2.87 -16.39
C ALA A 39 -2.68 -2.60 -16.86
N ASP A 40 -3.57 -3.57 -16.65
CA ASP A 40 -4.99 -3.46 -16.99
C ASP A 40 -5.70 -2.35 -16.17
N VAL A 41 -5.51 -2.33 -14.85
CA VAL A 41 -6.16 -1.32 -13.98
C VAL A 41 -5.60 0.09 -14.19
N THR A 42 -4.29 0.23 -14.41
CA THR A 42 -3.62 1.52 -14.59
C THR A 42 -3.68 2.03 -16.04
N GLN A 43 -4.24 1.24 -16.97
CA GLN A 43 -4.26 1.53 -18.41
C GLN A 43 -2.84 1.79 -18.97
N MET A 44 -1.86 1.04 -18.46
CA MET A 44 -0.47 1.07 -18.89
C MET A 44 -0.12 -0.22 -19.62
N SER A 45 0.95 -0.22 -20.40
CA SER A 45 1.51 -1.49 -20.89
C SER A 45 2.16 -2.26 -19.73
N LYS A 46 2.20 -3.59 -19.85
CA LYS A 46 2.97 -4.46 -18.91
C LYS A 46 4.43 -4.01 -18.79
N SER A 47 5.05 -3.65 -19.92
CA SER A 47 6.42 -3.11 -19.94
C SER A 47 6.56 -1.76 -19.23
N GLY A 48 5.52 -0.90 -19.30
CA GLY A 48 5.47 0.37 -18.60
C GLY A 48 5.42 0.18 -17.08
N VAL A 49 4.57 -0.72 -16.59
CA VAL A 49 4.51 -1.06 -15.15
C VAL A 49 5.83 -1.72 -14.71
N PHE A 50 6.34 -2.66 -15.49
CA PHE A 50 7.62 -3.34 -15.23
C PHE A 50 8.77 -2.33 -15.10
N ALA A 51 8.83 -1.27 -15.90
CA ALA A 51 9.87 -0.25 -15.82
C ALA A 51 9.91 0.50 -14.48
N HIS A 52 8.82 0.49 -13.69
CA HIS A 52 8.75 1.15 -12.38
C HIS A 52 9.01 0.22 -11.19
N PHE A 53 8.79 -1.09 -11.35
CA PHE A 53 8.85 -2.05 -10.25
C PHE A 53 9.80 -3.22 -10.47
N GLY A 54 10.25 -3.50 -11.70
CA GLY A 54 11.26 -4.53 -11.99
C GLY A 54 10.75 -5.96 -11.95
N SER A 55 9.98 -6.37 -10.94
CA SER A 55 9.47 -7.73 -10.80
C SER A 55 8.12 -7.76 -10.07
N ARG A 56 7.48 -8.94 -10.06
CA ARG A 56 6.27 -9.14 -9.26
C ARG A 56 6.59 -9.04 -7.77
N GLU A 57 7.71 -9.61 -7.36
CA GLU A 57 8.17 -9.63 -5.98
C GLU A 57 8.49 -8.22 -5.48
N GLU A 58 9.23 -7.42 -6.26
CA GLU A 58 9.52 -6.02 -5.90
C GLU A 58 8.25 -5.15 -5.85
N LEU A 59 7.27 -5.42 -6.72
CA LEU A 59 5.95 -4.80 -6.63
C LEU A 59 5.24 -5.17 -5.33
N GLN A 60 5.19 -6.46 -4.98
CA GLN A 60 4.55 -6.92 -3.76
C GLN A 60 5.24 -6.35 -2.51
N ILE A 61 6.57 -6.32 -2.49
CA ILE A 61 7.36 -5.69 -1.41
C ILE A 61 7.01 -4.20 -1.29
N ALA A 62 6.91 -3.48 -2.41
CA ALA A 62 6.54 -2.07 -2.40
C ALA A 62 5.13 -1.86 -1.83
N VAL A 63 4.17 -2.71 -2.19
CA VAL A 63 2.79 -2.68 -1.67
C VAL A 63 2.77 -2.94 -0.17
N VAL A 64 3.45 -4.00 0.30
CA VAL A 64 3.51 -4.33 1.73
C VAL A 64 4.19 -3.21 2.53
N THR A 65 5.25 -2.62 1.99
CA THR A 65 5.98 -1.51 2.63
C THR A 65 5.09 -0.28 2.77
N GLU A 66 4.37 0.09 1.71
CA GLU A 66 3.48 1.24 1.73
C GLU A 66 2.26 1.00 2.63
N TYR A 67 1.69 -0.19 2.55
CA TYR A 67 0.60 -0.61 3.44
C TYR A 67 1.04 -0.53 4.91
N HIS A 68 2.25 -1.03 5.24
CA HIS A 68 2.81 -0.94 6.57
C HIS A 68 2.99 0.50 7.05
N ALA A 69 3.52 1.38 6.21
CA ALA A 69 3.66 2.79 6.56
C ALA A 69 2.30 3.44 6.90
N LYS A 70 1.27 3.16 6.11
CA LYS A 70 -0.11 3.64 6.37
C LYS A 70 -0.67 3.03 7.66
N PHE A 71 -0.48 1.73 7.85
CA PHE A 71 -0.95 1.00 9.04
C PHE A 71 -0.32 1.56 10.32
N GLU A 72 1.00 1.78 10.34
CA GLU A 72 1.68 2.28 11.54
C GLU A 72 1.22 3.69 11.91
N GLU A 73 0.99 4.56 10.91
CA GLU A 73 0.47 5.92 11.15
C GLU A 73 -0.93 5.88 11.76
N GLU A 74 -1.84 5.10 11.15
CA GLU A 74 -3.24 5.01 11.56
C GLU A 74 -3.42 4.34 12.93
N VAL A 75 -2.63 3.29 13.21
CA VAL A 75 -2.79 2.45 14.40
C VAL A 75 -1.84 2.88 15.52
N PHE A 76 -0.53 2.88 15.27
CA PHE A 76 0.46 3.05 16.34
C PHE A 76 0.79 4.51 16.62
N PHE A 77 1.20 5.29 15.62
CA PHE A 77 1.61 6.68 15.83
C PHE A 77 0.44 7.53 16.31
N THR A 78 -0.76 7.26 15.83
CA THR A 78 -1.95 7.94 16.36
C THR A 78 -2.25 7.52 17.81
N ALA A 79 -2.15 6.24 18.17
CA ALA A 79 -2.38 5.81 19.54
C ALA A 79 -1.31 6.29 20.53
N ILE A 80 -0.05 6.46 20.09
CA ILE A 80 1.04 6.98 20.94
C ILE A 80 0.76 8.38 21.48
N ARG A 81 -0.10 9.16 20.82
CA ARG A 81 -0.54 10.48 21.28
C ARG A 81 -1.39 10.42 22.55
N GLU A 82 -1.94 9.26 22.88
CA GLU A 82 -2.67 9.04 24.13
C GLU A 82 -1.72 8.93 25.34
N PRO A 83 -2.22 9.27 26.55
CA PRO A 83 -1.48 9.08 27.80
C PRO A 83 -0.93 7.65 27.94
N ARG A 84 0.28 7.54 28.51
CA ARG A 84 0.94 6.24 28.73
C ARG A 84 0.08 5.32 29.59
N GLY A 85 0.20 4.01 29.34
CA GLY A 85 -0.52 2.98 30.08
C GLY A 85 -1.78 2.50 29.33
N LEU A 86 -2.83 2.19 30.09
CA LEU A 86 -4.07 1.61 29.57
C LEU A 86 -4.76 2.42 28.46
N PRO A 87 -4.85 3.78 28.52
CA PRO A 87 -5.49 4.55 27.45
C PRO A 87 -4.86 4.30 26.08
N ARG A 88 -3.53 4.35 26.00
CA ARG A 88 -2.78 4.07 24.77
C ARG A 88 -2.96 2.65 24.26
N LEU A 89 -2.89 1.65 25.13
CA LEU A 89 -3.07 0.25 24.72
C LEU A 89 -4.49 0.01 24.18
N ARG A 90 -5.49 0.59 24.83
CA ARG A 90 -6.88 0.53 24.37
C ARG A 90 -7.02 1.20 22.99
N ALA A 91 -6.45 2.39 22.82
CA ALA A 91 -6.48 3.09 21.53
C ALA A 91 -5.78 2.29 20.42
N MET A 92 -4.63 1.66 20.68
CA MET A 92 -3.96 0.78 19.72
C MET A 92 -4.87 -0.38 19.31
N PHE A 93 -5.45 -1.08 20.30
CA PHE A 93 -6.34 -2.21 20.04
C PHE A 93 -7.59 -1.82 19.26
N GLU A 94 -8.27 -0.74 19.66
CA GLU A 94 -9.47 -0.24 18.97
C GLU A 94 -9.18 0.15 17.52
N ARG A 95 -8.04 0.79 17.26
CA ARG A 95 -7.61 1.17 15.91
C ARG A 95 -7.26 -0.05 15.07
N TRP A 96 -6.52 -1.01 15.64
CA TRP A 96 -6.22 -2.27 14.97
C TRP A 96 -7.50 -3.00 14.59
N VAL A 97 -8.42 -3.20 15.54
CA VAL A 97 -9.69 -3.90 15.29
C VAL A 97 -10.51 -3.19 14.24
N ARG A 98 -10.61 -1.85 14.29
CA ARG A 98 -11.28 -1.06 13.25
C ARG A 98 -10.64 -1.30 11.88
N ARG A 99 -9.31 -1.26 11.79
CA ARG A 99 -8.58 -1.46 10.53
C ARG A 99 -8.83 -2.85 9.95
N VAL A 100 -8.66 -3.89 10.75
CA VAL A 100 -8.90 -5.27 10.31
C VAL A 100 -10.37 -5.48 9.97
N SER A 101 -11.32 -4.89 10.70
CA SER A 101 -12.75 -5.04 10.38
C SER A 101 -13.13 -4.45 9.03
N VAL A 102 -12.45 -3.40 8.56
CA VAL A 102 -12.63 -2.86 7.20
C VAL A 102 -12.09 -3.83 6.15
N GLU A 103 -11.10 -4.65 6.50
CA GLU A 103 -10.41 -5.59 5.60
C GLU A 103 -10.92 -7.04 5.74
N VAL A 104 -11.83 -7.34 6.66
CA VAL A 104 -12.42 -8.69 6.77
C VAL A 104 -13.31 -9.00 5.56
N ASP A 105 -13.97 -7.97 5.01
CA ASP A 105 -14.81 -8.10 3.81
C ASP A 105 -13.99 -8.08 2.51
N SER A 106 -12.71 -7.73 2.57
CA SER A 106 -11.83 -7.53 1.41
C SER A 106 -10.39 -7.91 1.78
N GLY A 107 -9.86 -9.01 1.22
CA GLY A 107 -8.59 -9.65 1.62
C GLY A 107 -7.56 -8.76 2.33
N CYS A 108 -7.14 -9.15 3.54
CA CYS A 108 -6.17 -8.38 4.31
C CYS A 108 -4.76 -8.56 3.73
N ILE A 109 -4.01 -7.47 3.57
CA ILE A 109 -2.64 -7.55 3.01
C ILE A 109 -1.67 -8.30 3.95
N TYR A 110 -2.00 -8.40 5.24
CA TYR A 110 -1.23 -9.17 6.23
C TYR A 110 -1.71 -10.61 6.47
N ILE A 111 -2.83 -11.05 5.88
CA ILE A 111 -3.43 -12.38 6.14
C ILE A 111 -3.63 -13.11 4.82
#